data_AF-A0A5J5MRH9-F1
#
_entry.id   AF-A0A5J5MRH9-F1
#
_cell.length_a   1.000
_cell.length_b   1.000
_cell.length_c   1.000
_cell.angle_alpha   90.00
_cell.angle_beta   90.00
_cell.angle_gamma   90.00
#
_symmetry.space_group_name_H-M   'P 1'
#
loop_
_entity.id
_entity.type
_entity.pdbx_description
1 polymer ?
#
loop_
_entity_poly.entity_id
_entity_poly.type
_entity_poly.pdbx_seq_one_letter_code
_entity_poly.pdbx_strand_id
1 'polypeptide(L)'
;MAPRLGLFLIWAGASVFLQLHPVNADKPLMDEYYLLPPIYTTEVPGTFADSKVEEPHKEESPPCAFPFTYRGVKYYKCTSVDFAAEWCSLDEHYVGRRKTCSREDRPKCHFPFTYRKKRYFRCTTEGSAYGYAWCSLTPNFEQDYIWQYCDR
;
A
#
# COMPACT_ATOMS: atom_id res chain seq x y z
N MET A 1 12.94 -41.36 44.67
CA MET A 1 13.68 -42.21 43.70
C MET A 1 13.28 -43.66 43.92
N ALA A 2 12.44 -44.21 43.06
CA ALA A 2 12.24 -45.65 42.85
C ALA A 2 11.56 -45.82 41.48
N PRO A 3 12.19 -46.48 40.51
CA PRO A 3 11.59 -46.76 39.21
C PRO A 3 10.82 -48.08 39.30
N ARG A 4 9.65 -48.18 38.66
CA ARG A 4 9.00 -49.48 38.41
C ARG A 4 8.65 -49.60 36.93
N LEU A 5 9.48 -50.37 36.25
CA LEU A 5 9.22 -50.92 34.92
C LEU A 5 8.02 -51.87 34.99
N GLY A 6 7.09 -51.66 34.05
CA GLY A 6 6.64 -52.69 33.11
C GLY A 6 5.67 -53.75 33.61
N LEU A 7 4.46 -53.74 33.05
CA LEU A 7 3.86 -54.95 32.52
C LEU A 7 2.91 -54.60 31.36
N PHE A 8 3.30 -55.08 30.19
CA PHE A 8 2.53 -55.12 28.96
C PHE A 8 1.32 -56.03 29.15
N LEU A 9 0.12 -55.53 28.87
CA LEU A 9 -1.01 -56.39 28.52
C LEU A 9 -1.59 -55.91 27.19
N ILE A 10 -1.44 -56.81 26.24
CA ILE A 10 -1.82 -56.74 24.85
C ILE A 10 -3.34 -56.92 24.82
N TRP A 11 -4.10 -55.94 24.32
CA TRP A 11 -5.49 -56.20 23.93
C TRP A 11 -5.56 -56.26 22.41
N ALA A 12 -5.83 -57.48 21.95
CA ALA A 12 -6.11 -57.84 20.59
C ALA A 12 -7.52 -57.38 20.18
N GLY A 13 -7.64 -56.90 18.95
CA GLY A 13 -8.92 -56.72 18.24
C GLY A 13 -9.66 -55.42 18.59
N ALA A 14 -10.22 -54.66 17.67
CA ALA A 14 -10.54 -54.92 16.27
C ALA A 14 -10.33 -53.65 15.45
N SER A 15 -9.77 -53.83 14.26
CA SER A 15 -9.60 -52.78 13.26
C SER A 15 -10.96 -52.27 12.80
N VAL A 16 -11.33 -51.06 13.21
CA VAL A 16 -12.39 -50.29 12.53
C VAL A 16 -11.71 -49.51 11.41
N PHE A 17 -11.73 -50.11 10.23
CA PHE A 17 -11.32 -49.48 8.98
C PHE A 17 -12.46 -48.64 8.39
N LEU A 18 -12.10 -47.44 7.92
CA LEU A 18 -12.72 -46.62 6.85
C LEU A 18 -14.03 -45.91 7.25
N GLN A 19 -14.18 -44.61 7.05
CA GLN A 19 -14.05 -43.93 5.75
C GLN A 19 -13.34 -42.57 5.86
N LEU A 20 -12.15 -42.48 5.25
CA LEU A 20 -11.60 -41.21 4.81
C LEU A 20 -12.28 -40.86 3.49
N HIS A 21 -12.91 -39.69 3.44
CA HIS A 21 -13.46 -39.16 2.19
C HIS A 21 -12.31 -38.88 1.20
N PRO A 22 -12.49 -39.21 -0.09
CA PRO A 22 -11.46 -39.09 -1.10
C PRO A 22 -11.08 -37.63 -1.36
N VAL A 23 -9.76 -37.36 -1.35
CA VAL A 23 -9.14 -36.16 -1.93
C VAL A 23 -9.09 -36.39 -3.44
N ASN A 24 -10.04 -35.83 -4.20
CA ASN A 24 -9.90 -35.78 -5.65
C ASN A 24 -9.01 -34.59 -6.02
N ALA A 25 -7.78 -34.92 -6.38
CA ALA A 25 -6.86 -34.05 -7.10
C ALA A 25 -7.00 -34.36 -8.58
N ASP A 26 -7.83 -33.60 -9.29
CA ASP A 26 -7.94 -33.72 -10.75
C ASP A 26 -7.45 -32.45 -11.46
N LYS A 27 -6.32 -32.61 -12.14
CA LYS A 27 -5.84 -31.87 -13.31
C LYS A 27 -4.82 -32.80 -14.00
N PRO A 28 -4.64 -32.84 -15.33
CA PRO A 28 -5.46 -32.37 -16.44
C PRO A 28 -5.96 -33.53 -17.34
N LEU A 29 -7.06 -33.33 -18.08
CA LEU A 29 -7.31 -34.08 -19.31
C LEU A 29 -7.54 -33.05 -20.42
N MET A 30 -6.43 -32.69 -21.07
CA MET A 30 -6.45 -32.13 -22.41
C MET A 30 -6.51 -33.33 -23.35
N ASP A 31 -7.49 -33.35 -24.27
CA ASP A 31 -7.48 -34.05 -25.57
C ASP A 31 -8.88 -34.55 -25.95
N GLU A 32 -9.78 -33.61 -26.24
CA GLU A 32 -10.90 -33.89 -27.14
C GLU A 32 -11.29 -32.64 -27.94
N TYR A 33 -10.29 -32.05 -28.61
CA TYR A 33 -10.51 -30.94 -29.56
C TYR A 33 -9.67 -31.12 -30.82
N TYR A 34 -9.77 -32.29 -31.44
CA TYR A 34 -9.35 -32.47 -32.82
C TYR A 34 -10.31 -33.49 -33.41
N LEU A 35 -11.18 -33.03 -34.33
CA LEU A 35 -11.79 -33.76 -35.45
C LEU A 35 -13.12 -33.09 -35.84
N LEU A 36 -13.12 -31.83 -36.28
CA LEU A 36 -14.13 -31.35 -37.23
C LEU A 36 -13.53 -30.28 -38.18
N PRO A 37 -13.93 -30.28 -39.47
CA PRO A 37 -13.29 -29.54 -40.57
C PRO A 37 -13.55 -28.02 -40.54
N PRO A 38 -12.73 -27.20 -41.23
CA PRO A 38 -12.88 -25.76 -41.24
C PRO A 38 -14.06 -25.35 -42.12
N ILE A 39 -15.12 -24.83 -41.51
CA ILE A 39 -16.17 -24.10 -42.24
C ILE A 39 -15.78 -22.62 -42.24
N TYR A 40 -15.23 -22.20 -43.37
CA TYR A 40 -14.88 -20.83 -43.68
C TYR A 40 -16.17 -19.98 -43.59
N THR A 41 -16.24 -19.06 -42.62
CA THR A 41 -17.27 -18.02 -42.65
C THR A 41 -16.61 -16.65 -42.69
N THR A 42 -17.14 -15.88 -43.62
CA THR A 42 -16.68 -14.63 -44.19
C THR A 42 -16.64 -13.49 -43.18
N GLU A 43 -15.61 -12.66 -43.34
CA GLU A 43 -15.42 -11.37 -42.67
C GLU A 43 -16.70 -10.52 -42.67
N VAL A 44 -17.06 -10.00 -41.49
CA VAL A 44 -17.93 -8.83 -41.38
C VAL A 44 -17.12 -7.74 -40.66
N PRO A 45 -16.87 -6.58 -41.30
CA PRO A 45 -16.19 -5.46 -40.67
C PRO A 45 -17.20 -4.70 -39.81
N GLY A 46 -17.27 -5.07 -38.53
CA GLY A 46 -18.08 -4.40 -37.51
C GLY A 46 -17.17 -3.84 -36.43
N THR A 47 -17.17 -2.52 -36.29
CA THR A 47 -16.44 -1.75 -35.27
C THR A 47 -16.70 -2.31 -33.87
N PHE A 48 -15.70 -2.98 -33.28
CA PHE A 48 -15.70 -3.28 -31.86
C PHE A 48 -15.41 -1.96 -31.14
N ALA A 49 -16.46 -1.32 -30.66
CA ALA A 49 -16.32 -0.21 -29.72
C ALA A 49 -15.61 -0.76 -28.48
N ASP A 50 -14.46 -0.18 -28.15
CA ASP A 50 -13.75 -0.42 -26.89
C ASP A 50 -14.72 -0.14 -25.74
N SER A 51 -15.31 -1.21 -25.23
CA SER A 51 -16.11 -1.18 -24.03
C SER A 51 -15.13 -1.04 -22.87
N LYS A 52 -14.90 0.20 -22.45
CA LYS A 52 -14.18 0.49 -21.21
C LYS A 52 -14.98 -0.17 -20.08
N VAL A 53 -14.50 -1.31 -19.60
CA VAL A 53 -14.96 -1.90 -18.35
C VAL A 53 -14.72 -0.82 -17.29
N GLU A 54 -15.81 -0.23 -16.80
CA GLU A 54 -15.74 0.69 -15.68
C GLU A 54 -15.39 -0.17 -14.46
N GLU A 55 -14.11 -0.16 -14.12
CA GLU A 55 -13.59 -0.66 -12.85
C GLU A 55 -14.49 -0.15 -11.71
N PRO A 56 -14.80 -0.97 -10.69
CA PRO A 56 -15.61 -0.54 -9.56
C PRO A 56 -15.06 0.79 -9.05
N HIS A 57 -15.92 1.81 -8.92
CA HIS A 57 -15.54 3.14 -8.42
C HIS A 57 -14.90 2.99 -7.03
N LYS A 58 -13.57 2.87 -6.99
CA LYS A 58 -12.78 2.92 -5.78
C LYS A 58 -12.95 4.33 -5.25
N GLU A 59 -13.71 4.47 -4.16
CA GLU A 59 -13.86 5.74 -3.46
C GLU A 59 -12.45 6.22 -3.04
N GLU A 60 -11.90 7.16 -3.81
CA GLU A 60 -10.56 7.67 -3.60
C GLU A 60 -10.59 8.61 -2.39
N SER A 61 -9.94 8.20 -1.30
CA SER A 61 -9.86 9.04 -0.10
C SER A 61 -9.20 10.38 -0.45
N PRO A 62 -9.72 11.52 0.02
CA PRO A 62 -9.15 12.82 -0.31
C PRO A 62 -7.67 12.93 0.13
N PRO A 63 -6.89 13.81 -0.52
CA PRO A 63 -5.49 14.04 -0.15
C PRO A 63 -5.37 14.70 1.23
N CYS A 64 -4.19 14.63 1.82
CA CYS A 64 -3.88 15.39 3.03
C CYS A 64 -3.93 16.90 2.74
N ALA A 65 -4.59 17.66 3.61
CA ALA A 65 -4.68 19.12 3.50
C ALA A 65 -3.47 19.78 4.17
N PHE A 66 -2.30 19.78 3.53
CA PHE A 66 -1.13 20.47 4.09
C PHE A 66 -1.13 21.98 3.75
N PRO A 67 -0.80 22.85 4.72
CA PRO A 67 -0.70 22.57 6.15
C PRO A 67 -2.10 22.43 6.81
N PHE A 68 -2.22 21.58 7.83
CA PHE A 68 -3.45 21.47 8.64
C PHE A 68 -3.22 21.86 10.09
N THR A 69 -4.27 22.29 10.78
CA THR A 69 -4.25 22.70 12.18
C THR A 69 -4.92 21.65 13.04
N TYR A 70 -4.20 21.14 14.05
CA TYR A 70 -4.69 20.20 15.04
C TYR A 70 -4.28 20.65 16.44
N ARG A 71 -5.26 20.78 17.35
CA ARG A 71 -5.05 21.28 18.73
C ARG A 71 -4.29 22.61 18.79
N GLY A 72 -4.58 23.52 17.85
CA GLY A 72 -3.93 24.83 17.74
C GLY A 72 -2.51 24.81 17.16
N VAL A 73 -1.99 23.64 16.78
CA VAL A 73 -0.67 23.48 16.17
C VAL A 73 -0.82 23.24 14.67
N LYS A 74 -0.01 23.91 13.86
CA LYS A 74 0.02 23.75 12.41
C LYS A 74 1.03 22.67 12.01
N TYR A 75 0.57 21.69 11.24
CA TYR A 75 1.33 20.57 10.74
C TYR A 75 1.48 20.65 9.22
N TYR A 76 2.73 20.58 8.76
CA TYR A 76 3.08 20.64 7.34
C TYR A 76 3.38 19.26 6.75
N LYS A 77 3.40 18.23 7.61
CA LYS A 77 3.64 16.82 7.28
C LYS A 77 2.82 15.93 8.19
N CYS A 78 2.80 14.64 7.87
CA CYS A 78 2.17 13.64 8.71
C CYS A 78 2.74 13.69 10.13
N THR A 79 1.86 13.48 11.10
CA THR A 79 2.18 13.56 12.52
C THR A 79 1.80 12.26 13.22
N SER A 80 2.53 11.88 14.26
CA SER A 80 2.22 10.74 15.14
C SER A 80 1.58 11.18 16.46
N VAL A 81 1.20 12.46 16.56
CA VAL A 81 0.57 13.00 17.77
C VAL A 81 -0.83 12.39 17.94
N ASP A 82 -1.12 11.88 19.14
CA ASP A 82 -2.39 11.27 19.58
C ASP A 82 -2.84 9.98 18.85
N PHE A 83 -2.07 9.48 17.88
CA PHE A 83 -2.40 8.26 17.15
C PHE A 83 -1.17 7.38 16.93
N ALA A 84 -1.37 6.05 16.95
CA ALA A 84 -0.28 5.08 16.84
C ALA A 84 0.43 5.10 15.47
N ALA A 85 -0.31 5.42 14.40
CA ALA A 85 0.23 5.56 13.05
C ALA A 85 0.34 7.03 12.66
N GLU A 86 1.31 7.37 11.82
CA GLU A 86 1.39 8.70 11.23
C GLU A 86 0.12 9.01 10.44
N TRP A 87 -0.41 10.21 10.62
CA TRP A 87 -1.68 10.62 10.04
C TRP A 87 -1.63 12.08 9.57
N CYS A 88 -2.58 12.42 8.72
CA CYS A 88 -2.82 13.79 8.29
C CYS A 88 -4.32 14.10 8.34
N SER A 89 -4.66 15.38 8.51
CA SER A 89 -6.04 15.82 8.32
C SER A 89 -6.37 15.93 6.82
N LEU A 90 -7.64 15.68 6.53
CA LEU A 90 -8.23 15.91 5.21
C LEU A 90 -8.75 17.36 5.05
N ASP A 91 -8.63 18.16 6.11
CA ASP A 91 -9.15 19.52 6.24
C ASP A 91 -8.04 20.44 6.77
N GLU A 92 -8.07 21.73 6.39
CA GLU A 92 -7.12 22.73 6.91
C GLU A 92 -7.27 22.90 8.43
N HIS A 93 -8.49 22.79 8.95
CA HIS A 93 -8.77 22.76 10.38
C HIS A 93 -9.34 21.39 10.72
N TYR A 94 -8.70 20.66 11.64
CA TYR A 94 -9.11 19.30 11.95
C TYR A 94 -10.52 19.25 12.54
N VAL A 95 -11.46 18.67 11.77
CA VAL A 95 -12.86 18.45 12.16
C VAL A 95 -13.17 16.98 12.51
N GLY A 96 -12.14 16.16 12.71
CA GLY A 96 -12.28 14.73 13.00
C GLY A 96 -11.92 13.81 11.83
N ARG A 97 -11.84 14.33 10.59
CA ARG A 97 -11.46 13.56 9.41
C ARG A 97 -9.94 13.46 9.28
N ARG A 98 -9.45 12.22 9.28
CA ARG A 98 -8.04 11.88 9.04
C ARG A 98 -7.90 10.64 8.20
N LYS A 99 -6.73 10.49 7.58
CA LYS A 99 -6.26 9.21 7.06
C LYS A 99 -4.89 8.88 7.62
N THR A 100 -4.57 7.59 7.63
CA THR A 100 -3.22 7.10 7.92
C THR A 100 -2.34 7.40 6.72
N CYS A 101 -1.19 8.02 6.94
CA CYS A 101 -0.31 8.40 5.84
C CYS A 101 0.39 7.19 5.22
N SER A 102 0.45 7.18 3.89
CA SER A 102 1.38 6.36 3.12
C SER A 102 2.55 7.19 2.55
N ARG A 103 3.40 6.61 1.70
CA ARG A 103 4.48 7.35 1.03
C ARG A 103 3.94 8.40 0.06
N GLU A 104 2.81 8.11 -0.57
CA GLU A 104 2.14 8.97 -1.55
C GLU A 104 1.54 10.22 -0.89
N ASP A 105 1.25 10.13 0.42
CA ASP A 105 0.72 11.21 1.25
C ASP A 105 1.79 12.18 1.76
N ARG A 106 3.06 11.97 1.42
CA ARG A 106 4.11 12.92 1.82
C ARG A 106 3.85 14.29 1.19
N PRO A 107 4.04 15.38 1.96
CA PRO A 107 3.84 16.72 1.43
C PRO A 107 4.79 16.97 0.26
N LYS A 108 4.34 17.79 -0.67
CA LYS A 108 5.18 18.26 -1.76
C LYS A 108 6.11 19.35 -1.24
N CYS A 109 7.36 19.29 -1.68
CA CYS A 109 8.31 20.37 -1.46
C CYS A 109 7.76 21.70 -1.98
N HIS A 110 8.01 22.78 -1.25
CA HIS A 110 7.71 24.12 -1.74
C HIS A 110 8.85 24.59 -2.64
N PHE A 111 8.59 24.74 -3.93
CA PHE A 111 9.56 25.31 -4.87
C PHE A 111 9.05 26.65 -5.43
N PRO A 112 9.91 27.69 -5.51
CA PRO A 112 11.23 27.75 -4.91
C PRO A 112 11.16 27.91 -3.38
N PHE A 113 12.20 27.47 -2.69
CA PHE A 113 12.42 27.82 -1.28
C PHE A 113 13.77 28.52 -1.10
N THR A 114 13.85 29.37 -0.08
CA THR A 114 15.09 30.06 0.31
C THR A 114 15.80 29.25 1.39
N TYR A 115 17.10 29.01 1.20
CA TYR A 115 18.01 28.51 2.21
C TYR A 115 19.37 29.21 2.06
N ARG A 116 19.95 29.70 3.16
CA ARG A 116 21.20 30.48 3.23
C ARG A 116 21.26 31.61 2.20
N LYS A 117 20.15 32.35 2.05
CA LYS A 117 19.99 33.44 1.07
C LYS A 117 20.09 33.01 -0.41
N LYS A 118 20.00 31.71 -0.69
CA LYS A 118 19.94 31.14 -2.04
C LYS A 118 18.56 30.54 -2.29
N ARG A 119 18.07 30.63 -3.53
CA ARG A 119 16.80 30.01 -3.95
C ARG A 119 17.05 28.64 -4.57
N TYR A 120 16.30 27.64 -4.14
CA TYR A 120 16.36 26.27 -4.64
C TYR A 120 15.05 25.92 -5.35
N PHE A 121 15.18 25.38 -6.56
CA PHE A 121 14.05 24.93 -7.40
C PHE A 121 13.94 23.40 -7.48
N ARG A 122 14.81 22.71 -6.73
CA ARG A 122 14.91 21.26 -6.63
C ARG A 122 15.48 20.91 -5.27
N CYS A 123 15.43 19.63 -4.91
CA CYS A 123 16.07 19.15 -3.70
C CYS A 123 17.57 19.46 -3.70
N THR A 124 18.10 19.80 -2.53
CA THR A 124 19.52 20.14 -2.35
C THR A 124 20.14 19.21 -1.32
N THR A 125 21.43 18.93 -1.47
CA THR A 125 22.25 18.26 -0.45
C THR A 125 23.03 19.26 0.41
N GLU A 126 22.96 20.54 0.07
CA GLU A 126 23.68 21.61 0.78
C GLU A 126 23.25 21.67 2.24
N GLY A 127 24.21 21.62 3.17
CA GLY A 127 23.95 21.59 4.61
C GLY A 127 23.53 20.24 5.18
N SER A 128 23.40 19.19 4.36
CA SER A 128 23.11 17.83 4.82
C SER A 128 24.40 17.14 5.27
N ALA A 129 24.45 16.68 6.52
CA ALA A 129 25.65 16.04 7.10
C ALA A 129 26.09 14.77 6.34
N TYR A 130 25.13 14.05 5.74
CA TYR A 130 25.36 12.77 5.07
C TYR A 130 25.09 12.83 3.56
N GLY A 131 24.95 14.04 2.99
CA GLY A 131 24.67 14.21 1.57
C GLY A 131 23.26 13.76 1.14
N TYR A 132 22.33 13.54 2.07
CA TYR A 132 20.93 13.26 1.72
C TYR A 132 20.25 14.51 1.18
N ALA A 133 19.55 14.35 0.06
CA ALA A 133 18.80 15.43 -0.57
C ALA A 133 17.55 15.77 0.24
N TRP A 134 17.30 17.05 0.43
CA TRP A 134 16.18 17.58 1.20
C TRP A 134 15.57 18.80 0.52
N CYS A 135 14.36 19.16 0.94
CA CYS A 135 13.66 20.35 0.50
C CYS A 135 12.90 21.01 1.65
N SER A 136 12.64 22.31 1.53
CA SER A 136 11.74 23.02 2.43
C SER A 136 10.28 22.75 2.08
N LEU A 137 9.42 22.75 3.09
CA LEU A 137 7.95 22.72 2.91
C LEU A 137 7.33 24.13 2.91
N THR A 138 8.15 25.15 3.11
CA THR A 138 7.73 26.57 3.10
C THR A 138 8.64 27.42 2.21
N PRO A 139 8.22 28.64 1.84
CA PRO A 139 9.04 29.53 1.01
C PRO A 139 10.37 29.94 1.66
N ASN A 140 10.43 30.00 2.99
CA ASN A 140 11.59 30.50 3.74
C ASN A 140 12.00 29.50 4.82
N PHE A 141 13.05 28.72 4.54
CA PHE A 141 13.54 27.72 5.49
C PHE A 141 14.06 28.36 6.77
N GLU A 142 14.75 29.51 6.69
CA GLU A 142 15.33 30.19 7.87
C GLU A 142 14.28 30.69 8.85
N GLN A 143 13.05 30.92 8.40
CA GLN A 143 11.98 31.40 9.26
C GLN A 143 11.21 30.24 9.90
N ASP A 144 10.89 29.23 9.09
CA ASP A 144 9.98 28.17 9.53
C ASP A 144 10.72 26.92 10.01
N TYR A 145 11.93 26.67 9.50
CA TYR A 145 12.73 25.45 9.74
C TYR A 145 11.98 24.15 9.44
N ILE A 146 11.06 24.18 8.47
CA ILE A 146 10.21 23.05 8.10
C ILE A 146 10.72 22.44 6.80
N TRP A 147 11.09 21.17 6.86
CA TRP A 147 11.71 20.46 5.75
C TRP A 147 11.38 18.97 5.77
N GLN A 148 11.68 18.31 4.66
CA GLN A 148 11.66 16.86 4.54
C GLN A 148 12.80 16.36 3.66
N TYR A 149 13.13 15.08 3.80
CA TYR A 149 13.95 14.39 2.82
C TYR A 149 13.17 14.21 1.52
N CYS A 150 13.86 14.35 0.40
CA CYS A 150 13.29 13.99 -0.87
C CYS A 150 13.37 12.48 -1.04
N ASP A 151 12.30 11.91 -1.61
CA ASP A 151 12.35 10.54 -2.11
C ASP A 151 13.40 10.48 -3.23
N ARG A 152 14.22 9.43 -3.23
CA ARG A 152 15.21 9.19 -4.29
C ARG A 152 14.54 8.78 -5.59
#